data_AF-A0A6P5SH60-F1
#
_entry.id   AF-A0A6P5SH60-F1
#
_cell.length_a   1.000
_cell.length_b   1.000
_cell.length_c   1.000
_cell.angle_alpha   90.00
_cell.angle_beta   90.00
_cell.angle_gamma   90.00
#
_symmetry.space_group_name_H-M   'P 1'
#
loop_
_entity.id
_entity.type
_entity.pdbx_description
1 polymer ?
#
loop_
_entity_poly.entity_id
_entity_poly.type
_entity_poly.pdbx_seq_one_letter_code
_entity_poly.pdbx_strand_id
1 'polypeptide(L)'
;MKSFFSAVEVTAGNSLFHVVVENDEISTQIIKHLNSFKGGRVTFIPLDRVKAPRVTYPQNSDVLFLLKKVKFAPNFNPAFAQVLARTVVC
;
A
#
# COMPACT_ATOMS: atom_id res chain seq x y z
N MET A 1 10.02 19.59 0.06
CA MET A 1 9.65 18.14 0.06
C MET A 1 8.37 17.83 0.86
N LYS A 2 7.82 18.73 1.70
CA LYS A 2 6.59 18.51 2.49
C LYS A 2 5.26 18.49 1.69
N SER A 3 5.27 18.82 0.39
CA SER A 3 4.06 19.14 -0.38
C SER A 3 3.06 17.99 -0.59
N PHE A 4 3.46 16.72 -0.41
CA PHE A 4 2.60 15.56 -0.68
C PHE A 4 2.33 14.69 0.55
N PHE A 5 2.86 15.04 1.73
CA PHE A 5 2.72 14.21 2.93
C PHE A 5 1.24 14.01 3.29
N SER A 6 0.48 15.10 3.40
CA SER A 6 -0.96 15.03 3.70
C SER A 6 -1.74 14.27 2.63
N ALA A 7 -1.39 14.45 1.34
CA ALA A 7 -2.03 13.72 0.25
C ALA A 7 -1.77 12.21 0.36
N VAL A 8 -0.52 11.79 0.63
CA VAL A 8 -0.17 10.39 0.87
C VAL A 8 -0.86 9.85 2.11
N GLU A 9 -0.83 10.59 3.22
CA GLU A 9 -1.39 10.17 4.50
C GLU A 9 -2.90 9.95 4.42
N VAL A 10 -3.63 10.94 3.87
CA VAL A 10 -5.08 10.85 3.68
C VAL A 10 -5.45 9.75 2.69
N THR A 11 -4.69 9.60 1.59
CA THR A 11 -4.95 8.55 0.59
C THR A 11 -4.73 7.16 1.15
N ALA A 12 -3.62 6.95 1.85
CA ALA A 12 -3.27 5.64 2.39
C ALA A 12 -4.11 5.29 3.61
N GLY A 13 -4.45 6.26 4.46
CA GLY A 13 -5.24 6.06 5.67
C GLY A 13 -4.73 4.89 6.50
N ASN A 14 -5.61 3.97 6.88
CA ASN A 14 -5.24 2.78 7.66
C ASN A 14 -4.25 1.85 6.93
N SER A 15 -4.13 1.94 5.60
CA SER A 15 -3.16 1.14 4.84
C SER A 15 -1.71 1.56 5.06
N LEU A 16 -1.45 2.72 5.68
CA LEU A 16 -0.11 3.07 6.18
C LEU A 16 0.41 2.06 7.20
N PHE A 17 -0.49 1.40 7.94
CA PHE A 17 -0.17 0.45 8.99
C PHE A 17 -0.29 -1.01 8.54
N HIS A 18 -0.47 -1.26 7.25
CA HIS A 18 -0.46 -2.61 6.73
C HIS A 18 0.95 -3.18 6.72
N VAL A 19 1.09 -4.43 7.18
CA VAL A 19 2.39 -5.09 7.27
C VAL A 19 2.66 -5.84 5.97
N VAL A 20 3.66 -5.40 5.23
CA VAL A 20 4.09 -6.08 3.99
C VAL A 20 4.91 -7.32 4.35
N VAL A 21 4.56 -8.47 3.79
CA VAL A 21 5.27 -9.74 4.00
C VAL A 21 5.56 -10.43 2.68
N GLU A 22 6.53 -11.34 2.67
CA GLU A 22 6.92 -12.04 1.45
C GLU A 22 5.80 -12.93 0.90
N ASN A 23 5.11 -13.68 1.76
CA ASN A 23 4.05 -14.60 1.36
C ASN A 23 2.87 -14.68 2.34
N ASP A 24 1.77 -15.28 1.90
CA ASP A 24 0.54 -15.45 2.68
C ASP A 24 0.70 -16.42 3.86
N GLU A 25 1.62 -17.37 3.77
CA GLU A 25 1.91 -18.33 4.84
C GLU A 25 2.46 -17.60 6.07
N ILE A 26 3.36 -16.62 5.89
CA ILE A 26 3.85 -15.75 6.97
C ILE A 26 2.69 -14.99 7.62
N SER A 27 1.80 -14.41 6.80
CA SER A 27 0.60 -13.70 7.31
C SER A 27 -0.24 -14.61 8.21
N THR A 28 -0.49 -15.84 7.74
CA THR A 28 -1.30 -16.83 8.45
C THR A 28 -0.68 -17.24 9.78
N GLN A 29 0.64 -17.45 9.82
CA GLN A 29 1.34 -17.81 11.05
C GLN A 29 1.24 -16.70 12.10
N ILE A 30 1.44 -15.44 11.70
CA ILE A 30 1.36 -14.29 12.61
C ILE A 30 -0.07 -14.11 13.12
N ILE A 31 -1.08 -14.24 12.25
CA ILE A 31 -2.50 -14.15 12.65
C ILE A 31 -2.85 -15.23 13.68
N LYS A 32 -2.41 -16.48 13.48
CA LYS A 32 -2.65 -17.58 14.43
C LYS A 32 -2.06 -17.26 15.81
N HIS A 33 -0.84 -16.73 15.84
CA HIS A 33 -0.19 -16.31 17.08
C HIS A 33 -0.94 -15.14 17.75
N LEU A 34 -1.31 -14.10 17.01
CA LEU A 34 -2.06 -12.97 17.56
C LEU A 34 -3.40 -13.41 18.16
N ASN A 35 -4.10 -14.33 17.48
CA ASN A 35 -5.38 -14.87 17.96
C ASN A 35 -5.22 -15.68 19.26
N SER A 36 -4.13 -16.45 19.44
CA SER A 36 -3.92 -17.22 20.67
C SER A 36 -3.71 -16.34 21.91
N PHE A 37 -3.21 -15.12 21.73
CA PHE A 37 -2.96 -14.16 22.82
C PHE A 37 -4.00 -13.03 22.91
N LYS A 38 -5.05 -13.04 22.08
CA LYS A 38 -6.00 -11.92 21.92
C LYS A 38 -5.28 -10.59 21.63
N GLY A 39 -4.19 -10.64 20.86
CA GLY A 39 -3.28 -9.53 20.59
C GLY A 39 -3.79 -8.46 19.62
N GLY A 40 -5.09 -8.45 19.31
CA GLY A 40 -5.71 -7.49 18.39
C GLY A 40 -5.68 -7.93 16.92
N ARG A 41 -5.83 -6.95 16.02
CA ARG A 41 -5.99 -7.16 14.58
C ARG A 41 -4.87 -6.47 13.81
N VAL A 42 -4.25 -7.20 12.88
CA VAL A 42 -3.25 -6.68 11.93
C VAL A 42 -3.72 -7.00 10.51
N THR A 43 -3.46 -6.09 9.58
CA THR A 43 -3.74 -6.32 8.15
C THR A 43 -2.42 -6.46 7.41
N PHE A 44 -2.30 -7.51 6.60
CA PHE A 44 -1.07 -7.84 5.87
C PHE A 44 -1.23 -7.58 4.37
N ILE A 45 -0.12 -7.28 3.70
CA ILE A 45 0.00 -7.25 2.24
C ILE A 45 1.04 -8.31 1.84
N PRO A 46 0.60 -9.53 1.50
CA PRO A 46 1.49 -10.58 1.03
C PRO A 46 1.93 -10.31 -0.43
N LEU A 47 3.25 -10.23 -0.66
CA LEU A 47 3.83 -9.82 -1.96
C LEU A 47 3.59 -10.84 -3.08
N ASP A 48 3.52 -12.13 -2.75
CA ASP A 48 3.19 -13.23 -3.67
C ASP A 48 1.73 -13.21 -4.18
N ARG A 49 0.81 -12.60 -3.42
CA ARG A 49 -0.63 -12.59 -3.73
C ARG A 49 -1.21 -11.23 -4.09
N VAL A 50 -0.58 -10.13 -3.68
CA VAL A 50 -1.08 -8.78 -3.95
C VAL A 50 -1.18 -8.54 -5.46
N LYS A 51 -2.34 -8.04 -5.88
CA LYS A 51 -2.59 -7.67 -7.28
C LYS A 51 -2.72 -6.15 -7.37
N ALA A 52 -1.73 -5.54 -8.00
CA ALA A 52 -1.80 -4.12 -8.33
C ALA A 52 -3.01 -3.86 -9.25
N PRO A 53 -3.79 -2.79 -9.01
CA PRO A 53 -4.90 -2.44 -9.89
C PRO A 53 -4.36 -2.03 -11.27
N ARG A 54 -5.07 -2.42 -12.33
CA ARG A 54 -4.85 -1.85 -13.67
C ARG A 54 -5.50 -0.46 -13.68
N VAL A 55 -4.68 0.58 -13.79
CA VAL A 55 -5.15 1.97 -13.82
C VAL A 55 -4.73 2.60 -15.13
N THR A 56 -5.70 3.13 -15.87
CA THR A 56 -5.44 4.00 -17.01
C THR A 56 -5.38 5.43 -16.50
N TYR A 57 -4.21 6.05 -16.64
CA TYR A 57 -4.01 7.40 -16.17
C TYR A 57 -4.51 8.43 -17.21
N PRO A 58 -5.17 9.52 -16.77
CA PRO A 58 -5.53 10.61 -17.68
C PRO A 58 -4.27 11.25 -18.29
N GLN A 59 -4.33 11.58 -19.58
CA GLN A 59 -3.28 12.34 -20.26
C GLN A 59 -3.54 13.84 -20.10
N ASN A 60 -3.31 14.36 -18.89
CA ASN A 60 -3.38 15.79 -18.59
C ASN A 60 -2.08 16.21 -17.89
N SER A 61 -1.48 17.32 -18.33
CA SER A 61 -0.27 17.90 -17.73
C SER A 61 -0.46 18.37 -16.29
N ASP A 62 -1.70 18.69 -15.92
CA ASP A 62 -2.03 19.30 -14.63
C ASP A 62 -2.28 18.25 -13.53
N VAL A 63 -2.09 16.97 -13.85
CA VAL A 63 -2.39 15.87 -12.94
C VAL A 63 -1.11 15.13 -12.56
N LEU A 64 -0.86 15.01 -11.26
CA LEU A 64 0.28 14.30 -10.71
C LEU A 64 -0.13 12.95 -10.11
N PHE A 65 0.49 11.87 -10.57
CA PHE A 65 0.25 10.53 -10.02
C PHE A 65 0.97 10.36 -8.68
N LEU A 66 0.22 10.16 -7.61
CA LEU A 66 0.76 10.11 -6.25
C LEU A 66 1.78 8.99 -6.09
N LEU A 67 1.50 7.81 -6.67
CA LEU A 67 2.42 6.67 -6.71
C LEU A 67 3.80 7.04 -7.30
N LYS A 68 3.87 7.91 -8.32
CA LYS A 68 5.14 8.33 -8.94
C LYS A 68 5.92 9.36 -8.10
N LYS A 69 5.32 9.91 -7.05
CA LYS A 69 5.95 10.90 -6.16
C LYS A 69 6.52 10.28 -4.88
N VAL A 70 6.26 9.00 -4.63
CA VAL A 70 6.79 8.25 -3.48
C VAL A 70 7.99 7.41 -3.92
N LYS A 71 9.04 7.37 -3.10
CA LYS A 71 10.21 6.50 -3.32
C LYS A 71 10.06 5.22 -2.51
N PHE A 72 10.22 4.08 -3.16
CA PHE A 72 10.21 2.75 -2.54
C PHE A 72 11.02 1.79 -3.41
N ALA A 73 11.43 0.65 -2.84
CA ALA A 73 12.18 -0.34 -3.60
C ALA A 73 11.25 -1.08 -4.60
N PRO A 74 11.72 -1.39 -5.84
CA PRO A 74 10.85 -1.89 -6.91
C PRO A 74 10.08 -3.19 -6.58
N ASN A 75 10.65 -4.04 -5.72
CA ASN A 75 10.03 -5.26 -5.22
C ASN A 75 8.72 -5.00 -4.45
N PHE A 76 8.51 -3.80 -3.91
CA PHE A 76 7.29 -3.41 -3.21
C PHE A 76 6.27 -2.73 -4.11
N ASN A 77 6.53 -2.58 -5.42
CA ASN A 77 5.61 -1.93 -6.35
C ASN A 77 4.17 -2.46 -6.27
N PRO A 78 3.91 -3.78 -6.17
CA PRO A 78 2.55 -4.28 -6.03
C PRO A 78 1.81 -3.74 -4.79
N ALA A 79 2.50 -3.65 -3.65
CA ALA A 79 1.93 -3.15 -2.39
C ALA A 79 1.64 -1.64 -2.47
N PHE A 80 2.59 -0.84 -2.94
CA PHE A 80 2.38 0.60 -3.11
C PHE A 80 1.32 0.91 -4.15
N ALA A 81 1.27 0.15 -5.24
CA ALA A 81 0.25 0.31 -6.27
C ALA A 81 -1.16 -0.06 -5.76
N GLN A 82 -1.29 -1.08 -4.90
CA GLN A 82 -2.57 -1.42 -4.27
C GLN A 82 -3.15 -0.22 -3.49
N VAL A 83 -2.29 0.58 -2.84
CA VAL A 83 -2.69 1.69 -1.97
C VAL A 83 -2.84 3.01 -2.75
N LEU A 84 -1.87 3.35 -3.62
CA LEU A 84 -1.74 4.70 -4.17
C LEU A 84 -2.02 4.81 -5.68
N ALA A 85 -2.12 3.70 -6.43
CA ALA A 85 -2.19 3.78 -7.89
C ALA A 85 -3.46 4.44 -8.42
N ARG A 86 -4.55 4.43 -7.64
CA ARG A 86 -5.86 4.98 -8.03
C ARG A 86 -6.01 6.47 -7.73
N THR A 87 -4.98 7.09 -7.15
CA THR A 87 -5.07 8.49 -6.70
C THR A 87 -4.16 9.38 -7.51
N VAL A 88 -4.73 10.52 -7.89
CA VAL A 88 -4.03 11.61 -8.54
C VAL A 88 -4.20 12.88 -7.72
N VAL A 89 -3.26 13.80 -7.84
CA VAL A 89 -3.30 15.13 -7.21
C VAL A 89 -3.40 16.16 -8.33
N CYS A 90 -4.27 17.14 -8.15
CA CYS A 90 -4.51 18.28 -9.02
C CYS A 90 -4.33 19.57 -8.22
#